data_AF-A0A946DZB6-F1
#
_entry.id   AF-A0A946DZB6-F1
#
_cell.length_a   1.000
_cell.length_b   1.000
_cell.length_c   1.000
_cell.angle_alpha   90.00
_cell.angle_beta   90.00
_cell.angle_gamma   90.00
#
_symmetry.space_group_name_H-M   'P 1'
#
loop_
_entity.id
_entity.type
_entity.pdbx_description
1 polymer ?
#
loop_
_entity_poly.entity_id
_entity_poly.type
_entity_poly.pdbx_seq_one_letter_code
_entity_poly.pdbx_strand_id
1 'polypeptide(L)'
;MSTEHEKQAQRGATNLIRNCLGADAGQTLLIVGEEGEWCHYDRDLCDFLAQTARELGLKAEIVIAPQTNTAADVPAELVAAIAAADHTVFFARMADQLRFLGIPGSRSMFACYTQTRDVLADRFAQIDHRLMQEVYDRVVVAIEASQTCRIICPDGTDLQGAVSFPDGGDELTDFAVEPFPVMIFPPVDCLAMSGQLSLAHWLTSSSTNIYEGSVFTPRSPVMAQLEEGIITEFVGEAGEAARIKAHFERVGAMAGGNPFAVNSWHTGINPRNYSTNQPGQDLERWSNAVFGSPRFTHFHACGTDPGDIAISLFDATISFDGEAFWQDGRFAFLDWPEMQELLQRYPGNEDAFEMRWDIGFERSNAA
;
A
#
# COMPACT_ATOMS: atom_id res chain seq x y z
N MET A 1 -11.92 24.76 24.94
CA MET A 1 -11.39 25.14 23.63
C MET A 1 -10.59 23.97 23.11
N SER A 2 -10.88 23.47 21.91
CA SER A 2 -10.13 22.35 21.33
C SER A 2 -8.70 22.77 21.00
N THR A 3 -7.73 21.88 21.26
CA THR A 3 -6.31 22.11 20.97
C THR A 3 -6.10 22.22 19.45
N GLU A 4 -4.98 22.80 19.01
CA GLU A 4 -4.70 22.88 17.57
C GLU A 4 -4.59 21.48 16.96
N HIS A 5 -3.92 20.56 17.65
CA HIS A 5 -3.79 19.17 17.23
C HIS A 5 -5.15 18.46 17.06
N GLU A 6 -6.09 18.65 17.99
CA GLU A 6 -7.43 18.08 17.87
C GLU A 6 -8.18 18.60 16.63
N LYS A 7 -8.03 19.88 16.29
CA LYS A 7 -8.62 20.43 15.06
C LYS A 7 -7.98 19.83 13.81
N GLN A 8 -6.68 19.56 13.84
CA GLN A 8 -5.97 18.91 12.74
C GLN A 8 -6.45 17.46 12.56
N ALA A 9 -6.56 16.69 13.64
CA ALA A 9 -7.16 15.35 13.61
C ALA A 9 -8.60 15.40 13.07
N GLN A 10 -9.39 16.39 13.48
CA GLN A 10 -10.77 16.57 13.00
C GLN A 10 -10.81 16.81 11.49
N ARG A 11 -9.85 17.54 10.92
CA ARG A 11 -9.75 17.77 9.47
C ARG A 11 -9.46 16.47 8.74
N GLY A 12 -8.51 15.65 9.22
CA GLY A 12 -8.21 14.34 8.64
C GLY A 12 -9.42 13.41 8.68
N ALA A 13 -10.08 13.30 9.84
CA ALA A 13 -11.31 12.52 9.98
C ALA A 13 -12.46 13.03 9.10
N THR A 14 -12.60 14.34 8.94
CA THR A 14 -13.61 14.94 8.04
C THR A 14 -13.29 14.65 6.59
N ASN A 15 -12.00 14.69 6.20
CA ASN A 15 -11.57 14.32 4.85
C ASN A 15 -11.92 12.86 4.55
N LEU A 16 -11.63 11.94 5.47
CA LEU A 16 -12.06 10.54 5.38
C LEU A 16 -13.59 10.44 5.22
N ILE A 17 -14.37 11.03 6.13
CA ILE A 17 -15.83 10.83 6.13
C ILE A 17 -16.54 11.52 4.95
N ARG A 18 -16.14 12.74 4.59
CA ARG A 18 -16.87 13.55 3.59
C ARG A 18 -16.30 13.44 2.19
N ASN A 19 -14.97 13.46 2.06
CA ASN A 19 -14.34 13.53 0.75
C ASN A 19 -13.97 12.15 0.21
N CYS A 20 -13.62 11.20 1.09
CA CYS A 20 -13.32 9.82 0.72
C CYS A 20 -14.57 8.95 0.72
N LEU A 21 -15.25 8.77 1.86
CA LEU A 21 -16.46 7.95 1.91
C LEU A 21 -17.64 8.55 1.14
N GLY A 22 -17.64 9.88 0.93
CA GLY A 22 -18.79 10.59 0.37
C GLY A 22 -20.04 10.52 1.25
N ALA A 23 -19.87 10.33 2.57
CA ALA A 23 -20.96 9.95 3.44
C ALA A 23 -21.89 11.12 3.79
N ASP A 24 -23.18 10.82 3.79
CA ASP A 24 -24.31 11.70 4.09
C ASP A 24 -24.85 11.48 5.51
N ALA A 25 -25.52 12.51 6.04
CA ALA A 25 -26.18 12.40 7.34
C ALA A 25 -27.30 11.35 7.31
N GLY A 26 -27.39 10.54 8.37
CA GLY A 26 -28.35 9.45 8.51
C GLY A 26 -27.84 8.07 8.06
N GLN A 27 -26.77 8.01 7.27
CA GLN A 27 -26.11 6.77 6.87
C GLN A 27 -25.35 6.12 8.04
N THR A 28 -25.10 4.82 7.93
CA THR A 28 -24.36 4.02 8.91
C THR A 28 -22.88 3.89 8.54
N LEU A 29 -22.02 4.06 9.55
CA LEU A 29 -20.58 3.84 9.45
C LEU A 29 -20.18 2.75 10.43
N LEU A 30 -19.69 1.62 9.91
CA LEU A 30 -19.03 0.60 10.71
C LEU A 30 -17.53 0.90 10.79
N ILE A 31 -16.98 0.94 11.99
CA ILE A 31 -15.56 1.15 12.24
C ILE A 31 -14.99 -0.13 12.84
N VAL A 32 -14.11 -0.79 12.09
CA VAL A 32 -13.50 -2.05 12.48
C VAL A 32 -12.11 -1.75 13.01
N GLY A 33 -11.90 -1.93 14.31
CA GLY A 33 -10.59 -1.82 14.94
C GLY A 33 -9.98 -3.19 15.23
N GLU A 34 -8.71 -3.19 15.60
CA GLU A 34 -8.00 -4.35 16.15
C GLU A 34 -7.49 -4.04 17.57
N GLU A 35 -7.09 -5.08 18.29
CA GLU A 35 -6.45 -4.98 19.59
C GLU A 35 -5.43 -6.12 19.78
N GLY A 36 -4.46 -5.93 20.68
CA GLY A 36 -3.46 -6.94 21.02
C GLY A 36 -2.05 -6.36 21.10
N GLU A 37 -1.09 -7.21 21.48
CA GLU A 37 0.32 -6.82 21.60
C GLU A 37 0.94 -6.41 20.26
N TRP A 38 0.43 -6.94 19.15
CA TRP A 38 0.97 -6.78 17.80
C TRP A 38 0.02 -5.98 16.88
N CYS A 39 -0.80 -5.08 17.45
CA CYS A 39 -1.66 -4.22 16.65
C CYS A 39 -0.85 -3.11 15.95
N HIS A 40 -1.22 -2.81 14.71
CA HIS A 40 -0.64 -1.73 13.93
C HIS A 40 -1.34 -0.39 14.21
N TYR A 41 -2.63 -0.45 14.58
CA TYR A 41 -3.48 0.73 14.75
C TYR A 41 -3.79 1.02 16.21
N ASP A 42 -3.75 2.30 16.57
CA ASP A 42 -4.13 2.74 17.91
C ASP A 42 -5.66 2.68 18.09
N ARG A 43 -6.09 2.14 19.23
CA ARG A 43 -7.51 1.94 19.55
C ARG A 43 -8.32 3.24 19.59
N ASP A 44 -7.67 4.35 19.96
CA ASP A 44 -8.31 5.65 20.11
C ASP A 44 -8.81 6.24 18.78
N LEU A 45 -8.24 5.81 17.65
CA LEU A 45 -8.69 6.18 16.31
C LEU A 45 -10.16 5.80 16.07
N CYS A 46 -10.57 4.61 16.53
CA CYS A 46 -11.94 4.16 16.35
C CYS A 46 -12.92 5.06 17.09
N ASP A 47 -12.62 5.39 18.33
CA ASP A 47 -13.47 6.23 19.17
C ASP A 47 -13.53 7.66 18.62
N PHE A 48 -12.39 8.19 18.18
CA PHE A 48 -12.29 9.53 17.60
C PHE A 48 -13.06 9.65 16.28
N LEU A 49 -12.93 8.68 15.37
CA LEU A 49 -13.66 8.67 14.11
C LEU A 49 -15.17 8.49 14.35
N ALA A 50 -15.56 7.62 15.29
CA ALA A 50 -16.97 7.42 15.63
C ALA A 50 -17.61 8.70 16.19
N GLN A 51 -16.89 9.43 17.06
CA GLN A 51 -17.36 10.71 17.57
C GLN A 51 -17.54 11.72 16.43
N THR A 52 -16.52 11.87 15.57
CA THR A 52 -16.56 12.80 14.43
C THR A 52 -17.70 12.47 13.48
N ALA A 53 -17.92 11.19 13.17
CA ALA A 53 -19.01 10.74 12.31
C ALA A 53 -20.38 11.08 12.90
N ARG A 54 -20.58 10.89 14.21
CA ARG A 54 -21.84 11.25 14.90
C ARG A 54 -22.09 12.75 14.90
N GLU A 55 -21.05 13.56 15.10
CA GLU A 55 -21.14 15.03 14.99
C GLU A 55 -21.52 15.48 13.57
N LEU A 56 -21.10 14.73 12.54
CA LEU A 56 -21.48 14.92 11.14
C LEU A 56 -22.85 14.32 10.77
N GLY A 57 -23.54 13.68 11.72
CA GLY A 57 -24.89 13.16 11.56
C GLY A 57 -24.98 11.70 11.11
N LEU A 58 -23.88 10.94 11.10
CA LEU A 58 -23.89 9.51 10.79
C LEU A 58 -24.23 8.66 12.03
N LYS A 59 -24.64 7.42 11.81
CA LYS A 59 -24.78 6.39 12.83
C LYS A 59 -23.52 5.54 12.86
N ALA A 60 -22.61 5.84 13.77
CA ALA A 60 -21.33 5.13 13.87
C ALA A 60 -21.37 4.00 14.91
N GLU A 61 -20.95 2.80 14.50
CA GLU A 61 -20.75 1.61 15.34
C GLU A 61 -19.28 1.17 15.27
N ILE A 62 -18.77 0.60 16.36
CA ILE A 62 -17.39 0.13 16.46
C ILE A 62 -17.41 -1.36 16.76
N VAL A 63 -16.63 -2.13 16.01
CA VAL A 63 -16.37 -3.55 16.25
C VAL A 63 -14.88 -3.78 16.38
N ILE A 64 -14.47 -4.60 17.36
CA ILE A 64 -13.06 -4.94 17.58
C ILE A 64 -12.93 -6.33 17.04
N ALA A 65 -12.28 -6.43 15.89
CA ALA A 65 -12.16 -7.69 15.23
C ALA A 65 -11.03 -8.52 15.85
N PRO A 66 -11.18 -9.86 15.91
CA PRO A 66 -10.09 -10.72 16.29
C PRO A 66 -8.97 -10.63 15.26
N GLN A 67 -7.76 -11.01 15.67
CA GLN A 67 -6.67 -11.24 14.72
C GLN A 67 -7.03 -12.40 13.78
N THR A 68 -6.93 -12.14 12.48
CA THR A 68 -7.12 -13.11 11.40
C THR A 68 -5.79 -13.34 10.70
N ASN A 69 -5.55 -14.55 10.20
CA ASN A 69 -4.35 -14.82 9.40
C ASN A 69 -4.63 -14.68 7.91
N THR A 70 -5.84 -15.01 7.48
CA THR A 70 -6.29 -14.98 6.09
C THR A 70 -7.70 -14.38 5.99
N ALA A 71 -8.13 -14.01 4.79
CA ALA A 71 -9.49 -13.53 4.55
C ALA A 71 -10.59 -14.55 4.94
N ALA A 72 -10.28 -15.85 4.90
CA ALA A 72 -11.21 -16.90 5.29
C ALA A 72 -11.48 -16.94 6.81
N ASP A 73 -10.61 -16.32 7.62
CA ASP A 73 -10.74 -16.28 9.07
C ASP A 73 -11.69 -15.16 9.54
N VAL A 74 -12.15 -14.29 8.64
CA VAL A 74 -13.02 -13.16 9.00
C VAL A 74 -14.36 -13.69 9.55
N PRO A 75 -14.76 -13.31 10.78
CA PRO A 75 -15.97 -13.87 11.40
C PRO A 75 -17.25 -13.55 10.63
N ALA A 76 -18.17 -14.52 10.57
CA ALA A 76 -19.41 -14.40 9.83
C ALA A 76 -20.30 -13.25 10.34
N GLU A 77 -20.28 -12.97 11.63
CA GLU A 77 -20.95 -11.83 12.24
C GLU A 77 -20.39 -10.49 11.77
N LEU A 78 -19.07 -10.40 11.55
CA LEU A 78 -18.44 -9.19 11.03
C LEU A 78 -18.77 -9.01 9.55
N VAL A 79 -18.74 -10.10 8.76
CA VAL A 79 -19.23 -10.10 7.36
C VAL A 79 -20.66 -9.56 7.27
N ALA A 80 -21.55 -10.04 8.15
CA ALA A 80 -22.94 -9.57 8.18
C ALA A 80 -23.06 -8.09 8.60
N ALA A 81 -22.26 -7.64 9.56
CA ALA A 81 -22.23 -6.23 9.98
C ALA A 81 -21.72 -5.31 8.84
N ILE A 82 -20.68 -5.73 8.12
CA ILE A 82 -20.13 -4.98 6.98
C ILE A 82 -21.17 -4.86 5.86
N ALA A 83 -21.86 -5.96 5.52
CA ALA A 83 -22.91 -5.94 4.50
C ALA A 83 -24.14 -5.09 4.90
N ALA A 84 -24.37 -4.89 6.20
CA ALA A 84 -25.48 -4.07 6.71
C ALA A 84 -25.16 -2.57 6.77
N ALA A 85 -23.88 -2.19 6.74
CA ALA A 85 -23.46 -0.80 6.83
C ALA A 85 -23.45 -0.09 5.46
N ASP A 86 -23.69 1.22 5.44
CA ASP A 86 -23.52 2.03 4.23
C ASP A 86 -22.02 2.20 3.90
N HIS A 87 -21.21 2.37 4.94
CA HIS A 87 -19.74 2.51 4.84
C HIS A 87 -19.04 1.67 5.92
N THR A 88 -17.89 1.09 5.58
CA THR A 88 -16.98 0.45 6.53
C THR A 88 -15.59 1.06 6.44
N VAL A 89 -15.02 1.42 7.60
CA VAL A 89 -13.62 1.85 7.72
C VAL A 89 -12.87 0.86 8.62
N PHE A 90 -11.73 0.39 8.14
CA PHE A 90 -10.85 -0.50 8.88
C PHE A 90 -9.65 0.28 9.43
N PHE A 91 -9.47 0.17 10.74
CA PHE A 91 -8.22 0.38 11.48
C PHE A 91 -7.75 -1.00 11.97
N ALA A 92 -7.60 -1.94 11.03
CA ALA A 92 -7.26 -3.33 11.31
C ALA A 92 -6.58 -3.96 10.10
N ARG A 93 -5.56 -4.80 10.35
CA ARG A 93 -4.77 -5.45 9.29
C ARG A 93 -5.60 -6.37 8.38
N MET A 94 -6.76 -6.83 8.84
CA MET A 94 -7.67 -7.64 8.02
C MET A 94 -8.14 -6.92 6.75
N ALA A 95 -8.06 -5.59 6.70
CA ALA A 95 -8.36 -4.84 5.49
C ALA A 95 -7.44 -5.25 4.34
N ASP A 96 -6.15 -5.48 4.62
CA ASP A 96 -5.17 -5.93 3.62
C ASP A 96 -5.50 -7.34 3.09
N GLN A 97 -6.07 -8.20 3.94
CA GLN A 97 -6.51 -9.55 3.59
C GLN A 97 -7.77 -9.54 2.71
N LEU A 98 -8.67 -8.59 2.97
CA LEU A 98 -9.92 -8.41 2.23
C LEU A 98 -9.76 -7.56 0.96
N ARG A 99 -8.62 -6.86 0.80
CA ARG A 99 -8.40 -5.84 -0.22
C ARG A 99 -8.69 -6.28 -1.65
N PHE A 100 -8.40 -7.54 -1.98
CA PHE A 100 -8.65 -8.09 -3.32
C PHE A 100 -9.95 -8.90 -3.44
N LEU A 101 -10.46 -9.43 -2.33
CA LEU A 101 -11.61 -10.35 -2.32
C LEU A 101 -12.94 -9.65 -2.03
N GLY A 102 -12.88 -8.59 -1.23
CA GLY A 102 -14.04 -7.87 -0.73
C GLY A 102 -14.95 -8.73 0.13
N ILE A 103 -16.16 -8.21 0.34
CA ILE A 103 -17.24 -8.90 1.02
C ILE A 103 -18.50 -8.76 0.16
N PRO A 104 -19.14 -9.87 -0.27
CA PRO A 104 -20.35 -9.81 -1.04
C PRO A 104 -21.46 -9.00 -0.35
N GLY A 105 -22.06 -8.06 -1.08
CA GLY A 105 -23.13 -7.20 -0.57
C GLY A 105 -22.67 -6.01 0.26
N SER A 106 -21.35 -5.88 0.52
CA SER A 106 -20.78 -4.62 1.01
C SER A 106 -21.01 -3.50 0.00
N ARG A 107 -21.04 -2.26 0.50
CA ARG A 107 -21.20 -1.08 -0.35
C ARG A 107 -19.86 -0.37 -0.55
N SER A 108 -19.37 0.26 0.50
CA SER A 108 -18.06 0.92 0.48
C SER A 108 -17.21 0.48 1.65
N MET A 109 -15.94 0.20 1.38
CA MET A 109 -14.99 -0.35 2.33
C MET A 109 -13.65 0.33 2.14
N PHE A 110 -13.10 0.88 3.22
CA PHE A 110 -11.84 1.61 3.18
C PHE A 110 -10.87 1.16 4.27
N ALA A 111 -9.62 0.90 3.89
CA ALA A 111 -8.52 0.67 4.80
C ALA A 111 -7.88 2.02 5.17
N CYS A 112 -7.95 2.43 6.42
CA CYS A 112 -7.36 3.69 6.85
C CYS A 112 -5.93 3.46 7.36
N TYR A 113 -4.93 3.87 6.58
CA TYR A 113 -3.51 3.67 6.87
C TYR A 113 -2.90 4.71 7.83
N THR A 114 -3.74 5.56 8.45
CA THR A 114 -3.29 6.43 9.54
C THR A 114 -3.20 5.62 10.83
N GLN A 115 -2.04 5.04 11.13
CA GLN A 115 -1.85 4.12 12.27
C GLN A 115 -2.05 4.74 13.65
N THR A 116 -1.92 6.06 13.77
CA THR A 116 -2.10 6.81 15.03
C THR A 116 -2.92 8.06 14.77
N ARG A 117 -3.48 8.64 15.85
CA ARG A 117 -4.17 9.91 15.77
C ARG A 117 -3.26 11.06 15.30
N ASP A 118 -1.96 10.98 15.59
CA ASP A 118 -0.98 11.95 15.13
C ASP A 118 -0.84 11.92 13.60
N VAL A 119 -0.83 10.74 12.99
CA VAL A 119 -0.79 10.60 11.52
C VAL A 119 -2.11 11.05 10.90
N LEU A 120 -3.26 10.81 11.55
CA LEU A 120 -4.56 11.34 11.11
C LEU A 120 -4.61 12.88 11.18
N ALA A 121 -3.88 13.48 12.11
CA ALA A 121 -3.72 14.92 12.21
C ALA A 121 -2.69 15.50 11.23
N ASP A 122 -1.87 14.69 10.57
CA ASP A 122 -0.85 15.18 9.64
C ASP A 122 -1.45 15.63 8.31
N ARG A 123 -0.70 16.47 7.59
CA ARG A 123 -1.05 16.93 6.25
C ARG A 123 -1.33 15.77 5.28
N PHE A 124 -0.62 14.66 5.42
CA PHE A 124 -0.86 13.40 4.69
C PHE A 124 -2.33 12.99 4.66
N ALA A 125 -3.04 13.09 5.79
CA ALA A 125 -4.47 12.73 5.89
C ALA A 125 -5.43 13.89 5.58
N GLN A 126 -4.92 15.12 5.51
CA GLN A 126 -5.73 16.33 5.31
C GLN A 126 -5.77 16.83 3.87
N ILE A 127 -4.89 16.37 2.98
CA ILE A 127 -4.98 16.71 1.56
C ILE A 127 -6.33 16.23 1.07
N ASP A 128 -7.07 17.10 0.37
CA ASP A 128 -8.39 16.77 -0.13
C ASP A 128 -8.35 15.45 -0.90
N HIS A 129 -9.06 14.44 -0.40
CA HIS A 129 -9.01 13.11 -0.96
C HIS A 129 -9.37 13.11 -2.45
N ARG A 130 -10.28 13.99 -2.89
CA ARG A 130 -10.72 14.08 -4.28
C ARG A 130 -9.61 14.56 -5.22
N LEU A 131 -8.70 15.43 -4.73
CA LEU A 131 -7.50 15.81 -5.49
C LEU A 131 -6.62 14.59 -5.74
N MET A 132 -6.32 13.81 -4.69
CA MET A 132 -5.46 12.64 -4.82
C MET A 132 -6.14 11.51 -5.59
N GLN A 133 -7.47 11.40 -5.52
CA GLN A 133 -8.24 10.47 -6.36
C GLN A 133 -8.13 10.85 -7.84
N GLU A 134 -8.26 12.14 -8.20
CA GLU A 134 -8.06 12.57 -9.58
C GLU A 134 -6.62 12.36 -10.08
N VAL A 135 -5.62 12.41 -9.18
CA VAL A 135 -4.24 12.02 -9.51
C VAL A 135 -4.17 10.50 -9.78
N TYR A 136 -4.74 9.69 -8.89
CA TYR A 136 -4.83 8.23 -9.05
C TYR A 136 -5.47 7.86 -10.38
N ASP A 137 -6.65 8.41 -10.69
CA ASP A 137 -7.39 8.06 -11.90
C ASP A 137 -6.56 8.34 -13.15
N ARG A 138 -5.83 9.46 -13.16
CA ARG A 138 -5.00 9.87 -14.31
C ARG A 138 -3.74 9.02 -14.46
N VAL A 139 -3.08 8.63 -13.38
CA VAL A 139 -1.91 7.76 -13.48
C VAL A 139 -2.31 6.35 -13.88
N VAL A 140 -3.45 5.83 -13.38
CA VAL A 140 -4.01 4.54 -13.81
C VAL A 140 -4.28 4.54 -15.31
N VAL A 141 -5.01 5.53 -15.83
CA VAL A 141 -5.28 5.66 -17.28
C VAL A 141 -3.98 5.74 -18.09
N ALA A 142 -2.97 6.45 -17.60
CA ALA A 142 -1.70 6.57 -18.28
C ALA A 142 -0.90 5.25 -18.29
N ILE A 143 -0.95 4.47 -17.21
CA ILE A 143 -0.36 3.11 -17.13
C ILE A 143 -1.09 2.16 -18.08
N GLU A 144 -2.43 2.16 -18.08
CA GLU A 144 -3.26 1.29 -18.93
C GLU A 144 -3.05 1.55 -20.43
N ALA A 145 -2.75 2.80 -20.79
CA ALA A 145 -2.43 3.18 -22.16
C ALA A 145 -1.01 2.79 -22.62
N SER A 146 -0.14 2.36 -21.70
CA SER A 146 1.28 2.13 -21.97
C SER A 146 1.57 0.70 -22.44
N GLN A 147 2.59 0.52 -23.28
CA GLN A 147 2.92 -0.80 -23.84
C GLN A 147 4.10 -1.47 -23.15
N THR A 148 5.05 -0.69 -22.67
CA THR A 148 6.30 -1.17 -22.08
C THR A 148 6.57 -0.51 -20.74
N CYS A 149 7.12 -1.28 -19.80
CA CYS A 149 7.55 -0.80 -18.50
C CYS A 149 9.02 -1.11 -18.29
N ARG A 150 9.76 -0.19 -17.65
CA ARG A 150 11.11 -0.41 -17.14
C ARG A 150 11.24 0.13 -15.72
N ILE A 151 11.77 -0.70 -14.83
CA ILE A 151 12.01 -0.38 -13.42
C ILE A 151 13.50 -0.49 -13.15
N ILE A 152 14.12 0.62 -12.74
CA ILE A 152 15.51 0.68 -12.32
C ILE A 152 15.55 1.14 -10.88
N CYS A 153 16.41 0.54 -10.05
CA CYS A 153 16.71 1.11 -8.74
C CYS A 153 18.23 1.22 -8.51
N PRO A 154 18.69 2.16 -7.67
CA PRO A 154 20.11 2.34 -7.39
C PRO A 154 20.82 1.10 -6.80
N ASP A 155 20.07 0.16 -6.22
CA ASP A 155 20.63 -1.08 -5.67
C ASP A 155 20.81 -2.19 -6.73
N GLY A 156 20.69 -1.85 -8.01
CA GLY A 156 21.02 -2.73 -9.14
C GLY A 156 19.84 -3.46 -9.77
N THR A 157 18.59 -3.13 -9.42
CA THR A 157 17.42 -3.60 -10.19
C THR A 157 17.45 -2.95 -11.58
N ASP A 158 17.22 -3.75 -12.62
CA ASP A 158 16.92 -3.33 -13.98
C ASP A 158 16.01 -4.39 -14.59
N LEU A 159 14.70 -4.13 -14.53
CA LEU A 159 13.65 -5.00 -15.08
C LEU A 159 12.94 -4.29 -16.21
N GLN A 160 12.59 -5.04 -17.25
CA GLN A 160 11.82 -4.54 -18.38
C GLN A 160 10.84 -5.60 -18.86
N GLY A 161 9.69 -5.16 -19.38
CA GLY A 161 8.67 -6.05 -19.93
C GLY A 161 7.57 -5.29 -20.64
N ALA A 162 6.68 -6.04 -21.29
CA ALA A 162 5.40 -5.49 -21.71
C ALA A 162 4.54 -5.18 -20.48
N VAL A 163 3.73 -4.12 -20.55
CA VAL A 163 2.68 -3.89 -19.56
C VAL A 163 1.59 -4.95 -19.78
N SER A 164 1.20 -5.60 -18.70
CA SER A 164 0.09 -6.56 -18.68
C SER A 164 -0.67 -6.45 -17.37
N PHE A 165 -1.90 -6.93 -17.37
CA PHE A 165 -2.80 -6.85 -16.23
C PHE A 165 -3.33 -8.24 -15.84
N PRO A 166 -3.73 -8.41 -14.57
CA PRO A 166 -4.22 -9.67 -14.05
C PRO A 166 -5.30 -10.31 -14.94
N ASP A 167 -5.34 -11.64 -14.94
CA ASP A 167 -6.28 -12.47 -15.73
C ASP A 167 -6.23 -12.24 -17.26
N GLY A 168 -5.18 -11.58 -17.76
CA GLY A 168 -5.06 -11.23 -19.18
C GLY A 168 -6.06 -10.17 -19.62
N GLY A 169 -6.53 -9.34 -18.68
CA GLY A 169 -7.36 -8.17 -18.96
C GLY A 169 -6.59 -7.03 -19.65
N ASP A 170 -7.34 -5.99 -20.00
CA ASP A 170 -6.81 -4.77 -20.63
C ASP A 170 -6.70 -3.59 -19.62
N GLU A 171 -7.11 -3.79 -18.36
CA GLU A 171 -7.26 -2.75 -17.33
C GLU A 171 -6.82 -3.27 -15.96
N LEU A 172 -6.48 -2.36 -15.05
CA LEU A 172 -6.16 -2.70 -13.66
C LEU A 172 -7.42 -3.12 -12.90
N THR A 173 -7.31 -4.16 -12.08
CA THR A 173 -8.41 -4.59 -11.21
C THR A 173 -8.47 -3.73 -9.95
N ASP A 174 -9.53 -2.95 -9.80
CA ASP A 174 -9.75 -2.12 -8.62
C ASP A 174 -9.70 -2.90 -7.30
N PHE A 175 -9.29 -2.21 -6.24
CA PHE A 175 -9.36 -2.78 -4.89
C PHE A 175 -10.81 -2.89 -4.42
N ALA A 176 -11.15 -4.03 -3.83
CA ALA A 176 -12.41 -4.20 -3.14
C ALA A 176 -12.46 -3.45 -1.79
N VAL A 177 -11.29 -3.16 -1.21
CA VAL A 177 -11.12 -2.27 -0.04
C VAL A 177 -10.13 -1.17 -0.41
N GLU A 178 -10.62 0.05 -0.55
CA GLU A 178 -9.84 1.19 -1.04
C GLU A 178 -8.97 1.82 0.08
N PRO A 179 -7.77 2.31 -0.22
CA PRO A 179 -6.92 2.96 0.77
C PRO A 179 -7.36 4.38 1.09
N PHE A 180 -7.35 4.75 2.37
CA PHE A 180 -7.34 6.13 2.82
C PHE A 180 -6.08 6.43 3.67
N PRO A 181 -5.36 7.54 3.39
CA PRO A 181 -5.42 8.36 2.18
C PRO A 181 -5.16 7.55 0.91
N VAL A 182 -5.27 8.16 -0.27
CA VAL A 182 -4.87 7.50 -1.52
C VAL A 182 -3.37 7.16 -1.44
N MET A 183 -3.01 5.89 -1.60
CA MET A 183 -1.65 5.37 -1.33
C MET A 183 -0.94 4.85 -2.58
N ILE A 184 -1.62 3.96 -3.31
CA ILE A 184 -1.07 3.12 -4.37
C ILE A 184 -2.12 2.90 -5.46
N PHE A 185 -1.69 2.45 -6.63
CA PHE A 185 -2.55 1.87 -7.66
C PHE A 185 -2.59 0.33 -7.54
N PRO A 186 -3.57 -0.34 -8.16
CA PRO A 186 -3.60 -1.80 -8.23
C PRO A 186 -2.32 -2.39 -8.84
N PRO A 187 -1.91 -3.60 -8.47
CA PRO A 187 -0.67 -4.19 -8.98
C PRO A 187 -0.67 -4.36 -10.50
N VAL A 188 0.47 -4.08 -11.13
CA VAL A 188 0.78 -4.39 -12.53
C VAL A 188 1.51 -5.74 -12.58
N ASP A 189 1.16 -6.58 -13.56
CA ASP A 189 1.73 -7.92 -13.66
C ASP A 189 3.23 -7.91 -14.00
N CYS A 190 3.94 -8.90 -13.47
CA CYS A 190 5.35 -9.16 -13.76
C CYS A 190 5.54 -10.27 -14.81
N LEU A 191 4.47 -10.87 -15.34
CA LEU A 191 4.54 -12.05 -16.21
C LEU A 191 5.42 -11.86 -17.46
N ALA A 192 5.48 -10.64 -18.01
CA ALA A 192 6.33 -10.32 -19.15
C ALA A 192 7.67 -9.67 -18.77
N MET A 193 7.96 -9.51 -17.47
CA MET A 193 9.16 -8.81 -16.99
C MET A 193 10.36 -9.75 -16.91
N SER A 194 11.49 -9.29 -17.43
CA SER A 194 12.78 -9.98 -17.37
C SER A 194 13.91 -9.01 -17.02
N GLY A 195 14.99 -9.54 -16.46
CA GLY A 195 16.16 -8.76 -16.08
C GLY A 195 16.65 -9.12 -14.68
N GLN A 196 17.13 -8.11 -13.95
CA GLN A 196 17.70 -8.30 -12.62
C GLN A 196 16.85 -7.58 -11.56
N LEU A 197 16.51 -8.28 -10.49
CA LEU A 197 15.82 -7.75 -9.31
C LEU A 197 16.73 -7.78 -8.08
N SER A 198 16.94 -6.62 -7.47
CA SER A 198 17.76 -6.50 -6.26
C SER A 198 17.00 -6.96 -5.02
N LEU A 199 17.60 -7.89 -4.27
CA LEU A 199 17.18 -8.35 -2.94
C LEU A 199 18.16 -7.81 -1.88
N ALA A 200 18.40 -6.50 -1.91
CA ALA A 200 19.34 -5.82 -1.01
C ALA A 200 18.74 -5.44 0.34
N HIS A 201 17.41 -5.27 0.40
CA HIS A 201 16.70 -4.80 1.58
C HIS A 201 15.77 -5.88 2.15
N TRP A 202 15.03 -5.53 3.20
CA TRP A 202 14.16 -6.47 3.87
C TRP A 202 13.07 -7.04 2.96
N LEU A 203 12.77 -8.32 3.17
CA LEU A 203 11.58 -8.99 2.66
C LEU A 203 10.58 -9.09 3.80
N THR A 204 9.31 -8.80 3.52
CA THR A 204 8.21 -8.90 4.48
C THR A 204 7.08 -9.75 3.92
N SER A 205 6.02 -9.99 4.70
CA SER A 205 4.76 -10.46 4.12
C SER A 205 4.17 -9.39 3.19
N SER A 206 3.40 -9.82 2.18
CA SER A 206 2.50 -8.96 1.38
C SER A 206 1.26 -8.50 2.16
N SER A 207 1.13 -8.93 3.43
CA SER A 207 0.00 -8.73 4.32
C SER A 207 -1.29 -9.45 3.91
N THR A 208 -1.27 -10.22 2.81
CA THR A 208 -2.39 -11.08 2.38
C THR A 208 -2.58 -12.25 3.34
N ASN A 209 -1.48 -12.86 3.80
CA ASN A 209 -1.48 -13.84 4.86
C ASN A 209 -0.51 -13.44 5.98
N ILE A 210 -0.91 -13.69 7.23
CA ILE A 210 -0.05 -13.56 8.41
C ILE A 210 0.54 -14.92 8.75
N TYR A 211 1.86 -15.01 8.84
CA TYR A 211 2.57 -16.25 9.13
C TYR A 211 3.88 -16.00 9.89
N GLU A 212 4.35 -17.02 10.61
CA GLU A 212 5.57 -16.93 11.41
C GLU A 212 6.83 -16.81 10.52
N GLY A 213 7.73 -15.92 10.91
CA GLY A 213 8.98 -15.68 10.17
C GLY A 213 8.74 -15.02 8.81
N SER A 214 7.75 -14.14 8.72
CA SER A 214 7.44 -13.32 7.54
C SER A 214 8.54 -12.32 7.19
N VAL A 215 9.35 -11.90 8.17
CA VAL A 215 10.45 -10.97 7.96
C VAL A 215 11.76 -11.71 7.67
N PHE A 216 12.39 -11.35 6.56
CA PHE A 216 13.76 -11.75 6.23
C PHE A 216 14.65 -10.52 6.02
N THR A 217 15.80 -10.50 6.68
CA THR A 217 16.81 -9.44 6.52
C THR A 217 18.05 -9.99 5.80
N PRO A 218 18.32 -9.56 4.55
CA PRO A 218 19.56 -9.88 3.88
C PRO A 218 20.77 -9.33 4.62
N ARG A 219 21.87 -10.09 4.63
CA ARG A 219 23.17 -9.67 5.19
C ARG A 219 24.09 -9.02 4.15
N SER A 220 23.84 -9.30 2.89
CA SER A 220 24.52 -8.73 1.74
C SER A 220 23.56 -8.73 0.54
N PRO A 221 23.72 -7.80 -0.41
CA PRO A 221 22.88 -7.80 -1.61
C PRO A 221 22.96 -9.11 -2.39
N VAL A 222 21.81 -9.57 -2.87
CA VAL A 222 21.66 -10.68 -3.81
C VAL A 222 20.80 -10.20 -4.97
N MET A 223 21.16 -10.59 -6.19
CA MET A 223 20.44 -10.29 -7.41
C MET A 223 19.66 -11.52 -7.85
N ALA A 224 18.34 -11.41 -7.94
CA ALA A 224 17.51 -12.41 -8.59
C ALA A 224 17.49 -12.15 -10.10
N GLN A 225 17.83 -13.15 -10.90
CA GLN A 225 17.64 -13.11 -12.35
C GLN A 225 16.21 -13.54 -12.67
N LEU A 226 15.47 -12.69 -13.37
CA LEU A 226 14.08 -12.92 -13.76
C LEU A 226 13.99 -13.20 -15.26
N GLU A 227 13.29 -14.27 -15.61
CA GLU A 227 12.82 -14.55 -16.97
C GLU A 227 11.30 -14.70 -16.93
N GLU A 228 10.58 -13.83 -17.63
CA GLU A 228 9.10 -13.84 -17.73
C GLU A 228 8.41 -14.01 -16.36
N GLY A 229 8.79 -13.15 -15.40
CA GLY A 229 8.24 -13.16 -14.05
C GLY A 229 8.72 -14.30 -13.14
N ILE A 230 9.64 -15.16 -13.60
CA ILE A 230 10.16 -16.28 -12.80
C ILE A 230 11.61 -16.05 -12.42
N ILE A 231 11.94 -16.17 -11.13
CA ILE A 231 13.32 -16.17 -10.66
C ILE A 231 14.00 -17.47 -11.10
N THR A 232 15.02 -17.36 -11.94
CA THR A 232 15.81 -18.49 -12.45
C THR A 232 17.11 -18.70 -11.68
N GLU A 233 17.66 -17.64 -11.11
CA GLU A 233 18.94 -17.68 -10.39
C GLU A 233 19.01 -16.61 -9.29
N PHE A 234 19.72 -16.92 -8.20
CA PHE A 234 20.12 -15.96 -7.16
C PHE A 234 21.64 -15.76 -7.22
N VAL A 235 22.08 -14.56 -7.57
CA VAL A 235 23.48 -14.19 -7.79
C VAL A 235 23.97 -13.28 -6.66
N GLY A 236 25.00 -13.70 -5.93
CA GLY A 236 25.55 -12.95 -4.81
C GLY A 236 26.52 -13.79 -3.97
N GLU A 237 26.73 -13.42 -2.71
CA GLU A 237 27.44 -14.29 -1.76
C GLU A 237 26.68 -15.61 -1.63
N ALA A 238 27.38 -16.74 -1.78
CA ALA A 238 26.76 -18.05 -1.93
C ALA A 238 25.93 -18.47 -0.71
N GLY A 239 26.39 -18.15 0.51
CA GLY A 239 25.66 -18.39 1.74
C GLY A 239 24.38 -17.57 1.81
N GLU A 240 24.43 -16.29 1.43
CA GLU A 240 23.28 -15.40 1.44
C GLU A 240 22.24 -15.75 0.38
N ALA A 241 22.68 -16.03 -0.85
CA ALA A 241 21.82 -16.52 -1.92
C ALA A 241 21.08 -17.81 -1.51
N ALA A 242 21.77 -18.73 -0.85
CA ALA A 242 21.16 -19.95 -0.33
C ALA A 242 20.14 -19.66 0.79
N ARG A 243 20.40 -18.69 1.68
CA ARG A 243 19.45 -18.29 2.73
C ARG A 243 18.17 -17.67 2.16
N ILE A 244 18.30 -16.79 1.17
CA ILE A 244 17.16 -16.17 0.49
C ILE A 244 16.35 -17.24 -0.24
N LYS A 245 17.01 -18.10 -1.02
CA LYS A 245 16.35 -19.20 -1.72
C LYS A 245 15.56 -20.10 -0.76
N ALA A 246 16.17 -20.50 0.36
CA ALA A 246 15.49 -21.31 1.38
C ALA A 246 14.29 -20.59 2.01
N HIS A 247 14.33 -19.26 2.14
CA HIS A 247 13.19 -18.48 2.59
C HIS A 247 12.03 -18.52 1.59
N PHE A 248 12.29 -18.30 0.29
CA PHE A 248 11.30 -18.44 -0.79
C PHE A 248 10.71 -19.86 -0.84
N GLU A 249 11.54 -20.91 -0.77
CA GLU A 249 11.06 -22.30 -0.77
C GLU A 249 10.16 -22.62 0.43
N ARG A 250 10.51 -22.13 1.62
CA ARG A 250 9.71 -22.32 2.83
C ARG A 250 8.35 -21.62 2.73
N VAL A 251 8.34 -20.36 2.29
CA VAL A 251 7.08 -19.60 2.15
C VAL A 251 6.22 -20.20 1.04
N GLY A 252 6.81 -20.58 -0.09
CA GLY A 252 6.07 -21.18 -1.21
C GLY A 252 5.46 -22.54 -0.87
N ALA A 253 6.09 -23.31 0.02
CA ALA A 253 5.50 -24.54 0.55
C ALA A 253 4.22 -24.30 1.37
N MET A 254 4.06 -23.11 1.97
CA MET A 254 2.83 -22.70 2.66
C MET A 254 1.81 -22.07 1.71
N ALA A 255 2.26 -21.16 0.84
CA ALA A 255 1.41 -20.38 -0.07
C ALA A 255 0.80 -21.24 -1.19
N GLY A 256 1.48 -22.32 -1.58
CA GLY A 256 1.16 -23.07 -2.79
C GLY A 256 1.50 -22.29 -4.06
N GLY A 257 1.65 -22.98 -5.19
CA GLY A 257 2.12 -22.37 -6.44
C GLY A 257 3.64 -22.40 -6.59
N ASN A 258 4.19 -21.54 -7.46
CA ASN A 258 5.62 -21.50 -7.72
C ASN A 258 6.34 -20.62 -6.67
N PRO A 259 7.25 -21.16 -5.84
CA PRO A 259 7.98 -20.36 -4.86
C PRO A 259 8.82 -19.26 -5.49
N PHE A 260 9.17 -19.35 -6.76
CA PHE A 260 10.03 -18.40 -7.46
C PHE A 260 9.30 -17.48 -8.43
N ALA A 261 7.96 -17.50 -8.42
CA ALA A 261 7.18 -16.52 -9.19
C ALA A 261 7.29 -15.13 -8.53
N VAL A 262 7.42 -14.12 -9.37
CA VAL A 262 7.20 -12.72 -9.07
C VAL A 262 5.94 -12.35 -9.85
N ASN A 263 4.84 -12.13 -9.14
CA ASN A 263 3.51 -12.09 -9.73
C ASN A 263 3.19 -10.70 -10.25
N SER A 264 3.35 -9.69 -9.40
CA SER A 264 2.94 -8.32 -9.68
C SER A 264 3.73 -7.31 -8.86
N TRP A 265 3.57 -6.03 -9.16
CA TRP A 265 4.24 -4.93 -8.45
C TRP A 265 3.39 -3.67 -8.45
N HIS A 266 3.68 -2.78 -7.51
CA HIS A 266 3.21 -1.40 -7.54
C HIS A 266 4.11 -0.50 -6.69
N THR A 267 3.82 0.80 -6.72
CA THR A 267 4.59 1.78 -5.98
C THR A 267 3.68 2.89 -5.45
N GLY A 268 4.16 3.58 -4.41
CA GLY A 268 3.42 4.68 -3.82
C GLY A 268 3.24 5.87 -4.75
N ILE A 269 2.08 6.52 -4.62
CA ILE A 269 1.72 7.75 -5.35
C ILE A 269 1.53 8.95 -4.42
N ASN A 270 1.69 8.78 -3.11
CA ASN A 270 1.43 9.83 -2.13
C ASN A 270 2.71 10.48 -1.60
N PRO A 271 3.10 11.67 -2.09
CA PRO A 271 4.35 12.31 -1.72
C PRO A 271 4.43 12.75 -0.26
N ARG A 272 3.30 12.79 0.47
CA ARG A 272 3.27 13.13 1.90
C ARG A 272 3.30 11.91 2.82
N ASN A 273 3.19 10.69 2.28
CA ASN A 273 3.17 9.48 3.10
C ASN A 273 4.47 9.29 3.89
N TYR A 274 4.32 8.85 5.14
CA TYR A 274 5.40 8.63 6.09
C TYR A 274 4.95 7.72 7.23
N SER A 275 5.88 7.38 8.11
CA SER A 275 5.57 6.70 9.37
C SER A 275 6.21 7.42 10.55
N THR A 276 5.55 7.36 11.70
CA THR A 276 6.14 7.71 12.99
C THR A 276 6.94 6.54 13.59
N ASN A 277 6.79 5.33 13.04
CA ASN A 277 7.56 4.15 13.40
C ASN A 277 8.85 4.09 12.58
N GLN A 278 9.88 3.48 13.14
CA GLN A 278 11.15 3.24 12.46
C GLN A 278 11.27 1.75 12.06
N PRO A 279 11.91 1.41 10.92
CA PRO A 279 12.06 0.01 10.48
C PRO A 279 12.66 -0.92 11.54
N GLY A 280 13.58 -0.39 12.37
CA GLY A 280 14.26 -1.16 13.42
C GLY A 280 13.40 -1.45 14.66
N GLN A 281 12.20 -0.87 14.78
CA GLN A 281 11.28 -1.13 15.89
C GLN A 281 10.31 -2.26 15.54
N ASP A 282 9.63 -2.12 14.41
CA ASP A 282 8.69 -3.08 13.86
C ASP A 282 8.62 -2.86 12.34
N LEU A 283 9.25 -3.77 11.60
CA LEU A 283 9.41 -3.63 10.17
C LEU A 283 8.09 -3.80 9.41
N GLU A 284 7.22 -4.72 9.85
CA GLU A 284 5.94 -4.96 9.17
C GLU A 284 4.96 -3.82 9.44
N ARG A 285 4.92 -3.31 10.68
CA ARG A 285 4.14 -2.11 11.00
C ARG A 285 4.66 -0.90 10.22
N TRP A 286 5.98 -0.75 10.12
CA TRP A 286 6.59 0.32 9.33
C TRP A 286 6.27 0.20 7.84
N SER A 287 6.49 -0.96 7.21
CA SER A 287 6.26 -1.16 5.77
C SER A 287 4.79 -0.96 5.42
N ASN A 288 3.87 -1.44 6.26
CA ASN A 288 2.43 -1.21 6.13
C ASN A 288 2.03 0.27 6.28
N ALA A 289 2.87 1.12 6.88
CA ALA A 289 2.61 2.56 6.94
C ALA A 289 3.18 3.33 5.75
N VAL A 290 4.32 2.90 5.20
CA VAL A 290 5.11 3.70 4.23
C VAL A 290 5.00 3.25 2.77
N PHE A 291 4.30 2.15 2.47
CA PHE A 291 4.23 1.62 1.11
C PHE A 291 3.54 2.55 0.10
N GLY A 292 2.81 3.57 0.57
CA GLY A 292 2.23 4.62 -0.28
C GLY A 292 3.19 5.75 -0.63
N SER A 293 4.41 5.74 -0.10
CA SER A 293 5.46 6.70 -0.48
C SER A 293 6.00 6.40 -1.88
N PRO A 294 6.19 7.40 -2.75
CA PRO A 294 6.88 7.25 -4.03
C PRO A 294 8.30 6.68 -3.95
N ARG A 295 8.91 6.70 -2.76
CA ARG A 295 10.21 6.06 -2.52
C ARG A 295 10.11 4.56 -2.39
N PHE A 296 8.92 4.01 -2.13
CA PHE A 296 8.69 2.59 -1.86
C PHE A 296 8.02 1.94 -3.07
N THR A 297 8.74 1.03 -3.71
CA THR A 297 8.20 0.12 -4.73
C THR A 297 8.28 -1.29 -4.17
N HIS A 298 7.27 -2.12 -4.37
CA HIS A 298 7.39 -3.52 -4.03
C HIS A 298 6.75 -4.47 -5.01
N PHE A 299 7.34 -5.66 -5.03
CA PHE A 299 6.92 -6.79 -5.83
C PHE A 299 6.30 -7.83 -4.93
N HIS A 300 5.21 -8.43 -5.38
CA HIS A 300 4.54 -9.53 -4.73
C HIS A 300 5.08 -10.81 -5.36
N ALA A 301 5.66 -11.67 -4.55
CA ALA A 301 6.38 -12.84 -5.00
C ALA A 301 6.05 -14.05 -4.12
N CYS A 302 6.48 -15.22 -4.61
CA CYS A 302 6.40 -16.49 -3.92
C CYS A 302 4.97 -17.00 -3.71
N GLY A 303 4.58 -17.95 -4.56
CA GLY A 303 3.32 -18.65 -4.48
C GLY A 303 2.28 -18.16 -5.49
N THR A 304 1.01 -18.42 -5.19
CA THR A 304 -0.13 -17.99 -6.03
C THR A 304 -0.34 -16.49 -5.87
N ASP A 305 -0.72 -15.80 -6.94
CA ASP A 305 -1.05 -14.37 -6.96
C ASP A 305 -2.03 -14.00 -5.81
N PRO A 306 -1.79 -12.89 -5.06
CA PRO A 306 -0.71 -11.91 -5.22
C PRO A 306 0.69 -12.43 -4.86
N GLY A 307 0.79 -13.44 -3.99
CA GLY A 307 2.05 -13.95 -3.43
C GLY A 307 2.24 -13.50 -1.99
N ASP A 308 3.07 -14.22 -1.24
CA ASP A 308 3.21 -14.07 0.22
C ASP A 308 4.50 -13.37 0.66
N ILE A 309 5.41 -13.05 -0.27
CA ILE A 309 6.62 -12.26 -0.03
C ILE A 309 6.48 -10.91 -0.72
N ALA A 310 6.66 -9.82 0.02
CA ALA A 310 6.89 -8.48 -0.51
C ALA A 310 8.40 -8.22 -0.62
N ILE A 311 8.88 -8.01 -1.84
CA ILE A 311 10.26 -7.60 -2.13
C ILE A 311 10.29 -6.06 -2.20
N SER A 312 10.99 -5.42 -1.27
CA SER A 312 11.05 -3.95 -1.19
C SER A 312 12.20 -3.38 -2.02
N LEU A 313 11.89 -2.39 -2.86
CA LEU A 313 12.86 -1.53 -3.54
C LEU A 313 12.67 -0.09 -3.09
N PHE A 314 13.80 0.64 -3.00
CA PHE A 314 13.78 2.05 -2.64
C PHE A 314 14.30 2.94 -3.76
N ASP A 315 13.66 4.11 -3.88
CA ASP A 315 13.98 5.17 -4.82
C ASP A 315 14.10 4.70 -6.29
N ALA A 316 13.14 3.90 -6.73
CA ALA A 316 13.10 3.44 -8.11
C ALA A 316 12.85 4.60 -9.09
N THR A 317 13.43 4.47 -10.28
CA THR A 317 13.00 5.17 -11.48
C THR A 317 12.16 4.19 -12.30
N ILE A 318 10.92 4.56 -12.58
CA ILE A 318 9.94 3.72 -13.26
C ILE A 318 9.45 4.47 -14.48
N SER A 319 9.65 3.87 -15.65
CA SER A 319 9.30 4.45 -16.93
C SER A 319 8.31 3.59 -17.68
N PHE A 320 7.31 4.23 -18.24
CA PHE A 320 6.35 3.63 -19.17
C PHE A 320 6.58 4.22 -20.56
N ASP A 321 6.76 3.38 -21.57
CA ASP A 321 7.09 3.77 -22.95
C ASP A 321 8.26 4.77 -23.07
N GLY A 322 9.21 4.65 -22.13
CA GLY A 322 10.40 5.50 -22.03
C GLY A 322 10.20 6.83 -21.30
N GLU A 323 8.99 7.14 -20.85
CA GLU A 323 8.68 8.33 -20.04
C GLU A 323 8.69 7.98 -18.55
N ALA A 324 9.44 8.74 -17.75
CA ALA A 324 9.58 8.51 -16.31
C ALA A 324 8.34 9.02 -15.55
N PHE A 325 7.58 8.10 -14.96
CA PHE A 325 6.47 8.43 -14.06
C PHE A 325 6.98 8.56 -12.62
N TRP A 326 7.99 7.76 -12.26
CA TRP A 326 8.79 7.93 -11.05
C TRP A 326 10.24 8.15 -11.44
N GLN A 327 10.91 9.08 -10.75
CA GLN A 327 12.31 9.41 -10.95
C GLN A 327 13.00 9.46 -9.58
N ASP A 328 13.91 8.52 -9.34
CA ASP A 328 14.72 8.42 -8.12
C ASP A 328 13.88 8.51 -6.83
N GLY A 329 12.76 7.77 -6.78
CA GLY A 329 11.85 7.76 -5.63
C GLY A 329 10.92 8.95 -5.50
N ARG A 330 10.89 9.84 -6.50
CA ARG A 330 9.94 10.94 -6.61
C ARG A 330 8.87 10.60 -7.63
N PHE A 331 7.61 10.93 -7.34
CA PHE A 331 6.52 10.76 -8.28
C PHE A 331 6.52 11.89 -9.33
N ALA A 332 7.34 11.72 -10.37
CA ALA A 332 7.58 12.70 -11.42
C ALA A 332 6.33 13.02 -12.26
N PHE A 333 5.35 12.11 -12.31
CA PHE A 333 4.05 12.33 -12.91
C PHE A 333 3.36 13.61 -12.40
N LEU A 334 3.56 13.96 -11.12
CA LEU A 334 2.99 15.17 -10.52
C LEU A 334 3.52 16.48 -11.13
N ASP A 335 4.66 16.46 -11.82
CA ASP A 335 5.23 17.65 -12.46
C ASP A 335 4.60 17.95 -13.82
N TRP A 336 3.84 17.00 -14.38
CA TRP A 336 3.26 17.19 -15.70
C TRP A 336 2.34 18.42 -15.69
N PRO A 337 2.31 19.22 -16.77
CA PRO A 337 1.53 20.45 -16.83
C PRO A 337 0.07 20.27 -16.38
N GLU A 338 -0.57 19.19 -16.82
CA GLU A 338 -1.94 18.81 -16.47
C GLU A 338 -2.14 18.48 -14.98
N MET A 339 -1.10 18.00 -14.28
CA MET A 339 -1.14 17.74 -12.84
C MET A 339 -1.03 19.07 -12.08
N GLN A 340 -0.17 19.97 -12.54
CA GLN A 340 -0.04 21.32 -11.98
C GLN A 340 -1.32 22.14 -12.19
N GLU A 341 -2.01 21.98 -13.32
CA GLU A 341 -3.34 22.56 -13.54
C GLU A 341 -4.41 21.93 -12.64
N LEU A 342 -4.36 20.60 -12.43
CA LEU A 342 -5.24 19.91 -11.48
C LEU A 342 -5.07 20.49 -10.07
N LEU A 343 -3.84 20.64 -9.59
CA LEU A 343 -3.54 21.19 -8.26
C LEU A 343 -4.18 22.58 -8.04
N GLN A 344 -4.14 23.45 -9.06
CA GLN A 344 -4.73 24.80 -8.99
C GLN A 344 -6.25 24.81 -8.80
N ARG A 345 -6.95 23.72 -9.11
CA ARG A 345 -8.40 23.59 -8.89
C ARG A 345 -8.77 23.30 -7.43
N TYR A 346 -7.78 22.97 -6.59
CA TYR A 346 -7.96 22.59 -5.18
C TYR A 346 -7.27 23.59 -4.24
N PRO A 347 -7.81 24.81 -4.06
CA PRO A 347 -7.21 25.82 -3.18
C PRO A 347 -7.08 25.32 -1.74
N GLY A 348 -5.96 25.66 -1.08
CA GLY A 348 -5.60 25.14 0.24
C GLY A 348 -4.89 23.78 0.21
N ASN A 349 -4.57 23.26 -0.99
CA ASN A 349 -3.77 22.05 -1.19
C ASN A 349 -2.51 22.31 -2.02
N GLU A 350 -2.00 23.53 -2.04
CA GLU A 350 -0.83 23.94 -2.84
C GLU A 350 0.41 23.09 -2.54
N ASP A 351 0.47 22.55 -1.33
CA ASP A 351 1.56 21.75 -0.79
C ASP A 351 1.34 20.23 -0.98
N ALA A 352 0.26 19.82 -1.65
CA ALA A 352 -0.11 18.41 -1.78
C ALA A 352 0.95 17.58 -2.50
N PHE A 353 1.67 18.18 -3.45
CA PHE A 353 2.69 17.51 -4.26
C PHE A 353 4.11 17.65 -3.71
N GLU A 354 4.29 18.35 -2.58
CA GLU A 354 5.59 18.49 -1.96
C GLU A 354 6.06 17.18 -1.32
N MET A 355 7.19 16.66 -1.79
CA MET A 355 7.74 15.39 -1.32
C MET A 355 8.22 15.45 0.14
N ARG A 356 7.75 14.50 0.95
CA ARG A 356 8.34 14.11 2.23
C ARG A 356 9.30 12.95 1.98
N TRP A 357 10.59 13.23 2.04
CA TRP A 357 11.63 12.24 1.76
C TRP A 357 11.89 11.27 2.91
N ASP A 358 11.76 11.73 4.15
CA ASP A 358 11.99 10.90 5.31
C ASP A 358 10.80 9.95 5.53
N ILE A 359 11.06 8.68 5.30
CA ILE A 359 10.16 7.57 5.58
C ILE A 359 10.75 6.62 6.63
N GLY A 360 11.76 7.04 7.40
CA GLY A 360 12.49 6.15 8.33
C GLY A 360 13.50 5.21 7.64
N PHE A 361 13.67 5.34 6.32
CA PHE A 361 14.73 4.66 5.56
C PHE A 361 15.72 5.70 5.00
N GLU A 362 16.96 5.61 5.47
CA GLU A 362 18.10 6.30 4.89
C GLU A 362 18.87 5.32 4.02
N ARG A 363 19.03 5.64 2.73
CA ARG A 363 20.00 4.93 1.92
C ARG A 363 21.38 5.34 2.42
N SER A 364 22.11 4.41 3.02
CA SER A 364 23.53 4.59 3.25
C SER A 364 24.18 4.76 1.88
N ASN A 365 24.54 6.01 1.52
CA ASN A 365 25.22 6.32 0.27
C ASN A 365 26.39 5.34 0.11
N ALA A 366 26.33 4.48 -0.90
CA ALA A 366 27.51 3.81 -1.40
C ALA A 366 28.42 4.93 -1.92
N ALA A 367 29.56 5.10 -1.26
CA ALA A 367 30.60 6.05 -1.64
C ALA A 367 31.21 5.72 -3.01
#